data_AF-A0A8R7UQU2-F1
#
_entry.id   AF-A0A8R7UQU2-F1
#
_cell.length_a   1.000
_cell.length_b   1.000
_cell.length_c   1.000
_cell.angle_alpha   90.00
_cell.angle_beta   90.00
_cell.angle_gamma   90.00
#
_symmetry.space_group_name_H-M   'P 1'
#
loop_
_entity.id
_entity.type
_entity.pdbx_description
1 polymer ?
#
loop_
_entity_poly.entity_id
_entity_poly.type
_entity_poly.pdbx_seq_one_letter_code
_entity_poly.pdbx_strand_id
1 'polypeptide(L)'
;MYSTKSAYTAQFADGQRSSFRSLIWKIWAPGKIKMFLWFLHQGKLWCNDRLQRRGWENGYFCPLCMRNLESSFHLFWECPISLKVWNHAAAWAGCQALNPAGWLSETTSTGCANRITAAAAPRYH
;
A
#
# COMPACT_ATOMS: atom_id res chain seq x y z
N MET A 1 -17.96 -18.53 33.86
CA MET A 1 -18.69 -18.55 32.56
C MET A 1 -17.97 -17.64 31.58
N TYR A 2 -17.36 -18.20 30.54
CA TYR A 2 -16.70 -17.43 29.48
C TYR A 2 -17.70 -17.20 28.35
N SER A 3 -17.91 -15.93 28.00
CA SER A 3 -18.73 -15.55 26.84
C SER A 3 -17.90 -15.67 25.56
N THR A 4 -18.54 -16.05 24.46
CA THR A 4 -17.96 -16.02 23.11
C THR A 4 -17.33 -14.66 22.79
N LYS A 5 -17.89 -13.58 23.35
CA LYS A 5 -17.35 -12.22 23.24
C LYS A 5 -15.99 -12.07 23.93
N SER A 6 -15.82 -12.65 25.12
CA SER A 6 -14.56 -12.60 25.89
C SER A 6 -13.45 -13.38 25.18
N ALA A 7 -13.76 -14.59 24.69
CA ALA A 7 -12.81 -15.39 23.92
C ALA A 7 -12.38 -14.69 22.62
N TYR A 8 -13.32 -14.09 21.88
CA TYR A 8 -13.00 -13.31 20.67
C TYR A 8 -12.13 -12.10 20.99
N THR A 9 -12.47 -11.34 22.03
CA THR A 9 -11.65 -10.19 22.42
C THR A 9 -10.26 -10.59 22.87
N ALA A 10 -10.10 -11.72 23.58
CA ALA A 10 -8.79 -12.21 23.99
C ALA A 10 -7.94 -12.69 22.80
N GLN A 11 -8.58 -13.37 21.84
CA GLN A 11 -7.90 -13.88 20.63
C GLN A 11 -7.39 -12.77 19.71
N PHE A 12 -8.05 -11.60 19.72
CA PHE A 12 -7.68 -10.45 18.89
C PHE A 12 -7.24 -9.23 19.71
N ALA A 13 -6.97 -9.40 21.02
CA ALA A 13 -6.52 -8.32 21.91
C ALA A 13 -5.17 -7.76 21.47
N ASP A 14 -4.31 -8.64 20.94
CA ASP A 14 -2.94 -8.33 20.54
C ASP A 14 -2.79 -8.12 19.02
N GLY A 15 -3.91 -8.09 18.28
CA GLY A 15 -3.89 -7.77 16.87
C GLY A 15 -3.54 -6.30 16.70
N GLN A 16 -2.29 -5.98 16.33
CA GLN A 16 -1.87 -4.63 15.93
C GLN A 16 -2.96 -4.03 15.04
N ARG A 17 -3.74 -3.09 15.59
CA ARG A 17 -4.70 -2.33 14.80
C ARG A 17 -3.86 -1.45 13.90
N SER A 18 -3.57 -1.90 12.68
CA SER A 18 -2.76 -1.12 11.75
C SER A 18 -3.40 0.26 11.62
N SER A 19 -2.66 1.30 11.99
CA SER A 19 -3.10 2.71 11.85
C SER A 19 -3.59 2.97 10.43
N PHE A 20 -3.00 2.25 9.48
CA PHE A 20 -3.32 2.26 8.07
C PHE A 20 -4.77 1.87 7.75
N ARG A 21 -5.35 0.86 8.42
CA ARG A 21 -6.78 0.53 8.24
C ARG A 21 -7.65 1.75 8.57
N SER A 22 -7.40 2.36 9.72
CA SER A 22 -8.15 3.56 10.14
C SER A 22 -7.96 4.71 9.16
N LEU A 23 -6.75 4.88 8.61
CA LEU A 23 -6.42 5.92 7.64
C LEU A 23 -7.22 5.75 6.33
N ILE A 24 -7.23 4.55 5.72
CA ILE A 24 -7.97 4.28 4.47
C ILE A 24 -9.46 4.63 4.60
N TRP A 25 -10.08 4.22 5.71
CA TRP A 25 -11.52 4.40 5.89
C TRP A 25 -11.90 5.84 6.28
N LYS A 26 -10.99 6.58 6.93
CA LYS A 26 -11.18 7.99 7.31
C LYS A 26 -11.01 8.97 6.15
N ILE A 27 -10.22 8.65 5.12
CA ILE A 27 -10.02 9.55 3.96
C ILE A 27 -11.36 9.85 3.28
N TRP A 28 -11.54 11.11 2.86
CA TRP A 28 -12.65 11.51 2.03
C TRP A 28 -12.38 11.13 0.57
N ALA A 29 -12.75 9.91 0.21
CA ALA A 29 -12.61 9.35 -1.14
C ALA A 29 -13.79 8.45 -1.48
N PRO A 30 -14.15 8.29 -2.78
CA PRO A 30 -15.13 7.31 -3.22
C PRO A 30 -14.81 5.90 -2.73
N GLY A 31 -15.85 5.10 -2.44
CA GLY A 31 -15.68 3.74 -1.91
C GLY A 31 -14.79 2.84 -2.79
N LYS A 32 -14.81 3.02 -4.11
CA LYS A 32 -13.93 2.31 -5.04
C LYS A 32 -12.45 2.53 -4.73
N ILE A 33 -12.05 3.77 -4.40
CA ILE A 33 -10.67 4.11 -4.05
C ILE A 33 -10.29 3.51 -2.70
N LYS A 34 -11.20 3.55 -1.71
CA LYS A 34 -10.97 2.92 -0.39
C LYS A 34 -10.75 1.42 -0.51
N MET A 35 -11.58 0.73 -1.30
CA MET A 35 -11.43 -0.71 -1.57
C MET A 35 -10.13 -1.01 -2.30
N PHE A 36 -9.77 -0.19 -3.29
CA PHE A 36 -8.50 -0.31 -4.01
C PHE A 36 -7.30 -0.19 -3.06
N LEU A 37 -7.26 0.85 -2.23
CA LEU A 37 -6.20 1.05 -1.23
C LEU A 37 -6.13 -0.10 -0.21
N TRP A 38 -7.29 -0.63 0.18
CA TRP A 38 -7.37 -1.80 1.06
C TRP A 38 -6.75 -3.05 0.41
N PHE A 39 -7.05 -3.31 -0.86
CA PHE A 39 -6.42 -4.43 -1.57
C PHE A 39 -4.92 -4.21 -1.78
N LEU A 40 -4.49 -2.98 -2.06
CA LEU A 40 -3.08 -2.64 -2.17
C LEU A 40 -2.32 -2.86 -0.85
N HIS A 41 -2.91 -2.47 0.28
CA HIS A 41 -2.37 -2.72 1.62
C HIS A 41 -2.18 -4.21 1.90
N GLN A 42 -3.17 -5.01 1.52
CA GLN A 42 -3.16 -6.46 1.71
C GLN A 42 -2.27 -7.18 0.68
N GLY A 43 -1.68 -6.46 -0.29
CA GLY A 43 -0.97 -7.02 -1.44
C GLY A 43 -1.86 -7.94 -2.29
N LYS A 44 -3.19 -7.71 -2.26
CA LYS A 44 -4.25 -8.55 -2.85
C LYS A 44 -4.75 -8.09 -4.21
N LEU A 45 -4.09 -7.11 -4.83
CA LEU A 45 -4.39 -6.73 -6.20
C LEU A 45 -4.05 -7.87 -7.17
N TRP A 46 -4.86 -8.01 -8.21
CA TRP A 46 -4.63 -8.99 -9.27
C TRP A 46 -3.50 -8.52 -10.18
N CYS A 47 -2.29 -9.00 -9.90
CA CYS A 47 -1.09 -8.82 -10.72
C CYS A 47 -0.57 -10.19 -11.16
N ASN A 48 0.35 -10.22 -12.13
CA ASN A 48 0.91 -11.46 -12.66
C ASN A 48 1.54 -12.36 -11.57
N ASP A 49 2.12 -11.80 -10.50
CA ASP A 49 2.67 -12.57 -9.38
C ASP A 49 1.62 -13.51 -8.71
N ARG A 50 0.35 -13.10 -8.68
CA ARG A 50 -0.76 -13.90 -8.15
C ARG A 50 -1.33 -14.87 -9.17
N LEU A 51 -1.39 -14.47 -10.43
CA LEU A 51 -1.81 -15.35 -11.53
C LEU A 51 -0.84 -16.52 -11.69
N GLN A 52 0.46 -16.24 -11.62
CA GLN A 52 1.52 -17.24 -11.68
C GLN A 52 1.43 -18.25 -10.54
N ARG A 53 1.16 -17.79 -9.31
CA ARG A 53 0.94 -18.68 -8.16
C ARG A 53 -0.26 -19.62 -8.32
N ARG A 54 -1.19 -19.31 -9.22
CA ARG A 54 -2.35 -20.15 -9.56
C ARG A 54 -2.15 -20.98 -10.82
N GLY A 55 -0.98 -20.90 -11.46
CA GLY A 55 -0.67 -21.61 -12.69
C GLY A 55 -1.40 -21.06 -13.93
N TRP A 56 -1.86 -19.81 -13.90
CA TRP A 56 -2.52 -19.20 -15.05
C TRP A 56 -1.48 -18.58 -16.00
N GLU A 57 -1.69 -18.71 -17.30
CA GLU A 57 -0.89 -18.04 -18.32
C GLU A 57 -0.91 -16.53 -18.09
N ASN A 58 0.27 -15.91 -18.07
CA ASN A 58 0.42 -14.48 -17.83
C ASN A 58 1.71 -13.95 -18.48
N GLY A 59 1.77 -12.64 -18.68
CA GLY A 59 2.90 -11.98 -19.32
C GLY A 59 4.18 -11.90 -18.47
N TYR A 60 4.13 -12.37 -17.21
CA TYR A 60 5.16 -12.31 -16.16
C TYR A 60 5.64 -10.89 -15.82
N PHE A 61 6.11 -10.15 -16.82
CA PHE A 61 6.64 -8.81 -16.70
C PHE A 61 5.56 -7.76 -16.43
N CYS A 62 5.95 -6.73 -15.69
CA CYS A 62 5.17 -5.52 -15.48
C CYS A 62 4.93 -4.80 -16.82
N PRO A 63 3.67 -4.50 -17.18
CA PRO A 63 3.34 -3.90 -18.49
C PRO A 63 3.89 -2.48 -18.65
N LEU A 64 4.25 -1.82 -17.54
CA LEU A 64 4.84 -0.48 -17.57
C LEU A 64 6.33 -0.52 -17.90
N CYS A 65 7.11 -1.27 -17.13
CA CYS A 65 8.58 -1.26 -17.27
C CYS A 65 9.13 -2.39 -18.15
N MET A 66 8.34 -3.43 -18.41
CA MET A 66 8.71 -4.62 -19.19
C MET A 66 10.01 -5.29 -18.72
N ARG A 67 10.33 -5.21 -17.42
CA ARG A 67 11.62 -5.66 -16.87
C ARG A 67 11.48 -6.61 -15.68
N ASN A 68 10.68 -6.23 -14.69
CA ASN A 68 10.50 -7.01 -13.45
C ASN A 68 9.14 -7.70 -13.42
N LEU A 69 9.01 -8.72 -12.57
CA LEU A 69 7.73 -9.38 -12.30
C LEU A 69 6.67 -8.35 -11.87
N GLU A 70 5.48 -8.43 -12.48
CA GLU A 70 4.37 -7.59 -12.07
C GLU A 70 3.84 -8.03 -10.70
N SER A 71 4.15 -7.25 -9.67
CA SER A 71 3.54 -7.36 -8.35
C SER A 71 2.87 -6.03 -7.98
N SER A 72 1.89 -6.09 -7.09
CA SER A 72 1.25 -4.88 -6.57
C SER A 72 2.24 -3.90 -5.92
N PHE A 73 3.30 -4.43 -5.31
CA PHE A 73 4.35 -3.59 -4.73
C PHE A 73 5.20 -2.95 -5.82
N HIS A 74 5.70 -3.76 -6.77
CA HIS A 74 6.50 -3.28 -7.88
C HIS A 74 5.75 -2.21 -8.68
N LEU A 75 4.50 -2.49 -9.04
CA LEU A 75 3.68 -1.62 -9.88
C LEU A 75 3.49 -0.22 -9.27
N PHE A 76 3.39 -0.09 -7.95
CA PHE A 76 3.12 1.21 -7.30
C PHE A 76 4.36 1.88 -6.69
N TRP A 77 5.33 1.11 -6.20
CA TRP A 77 6.39 1.64 -5.34
C TRP A 77 7.79 1.53 -5.94
N GLU A 78 8.04 0.61 -6.88
CA GLU A 78 9.39 0.38 -7.44
C GLU A 78 9.47 0.64 -8.95
N CYS A 79 8.35 0.53 -9.67
CA CYS A 79 8.32 0.62 -11.11
C CYS A 79 8.84 2.01 -11.54
N PRO A 80 9.87 2.09 -12.41
CA PRO A 80 10.44 3.37 -12.82
C PRO A 80 9.43 4.34 -13.42
N ILE A 81 8.38 3.84 -14.06
CA ILE A 81 7.28 4.67 -14.59
C ILE A 81 6.45 5.24 -13.45
N SER A 82 6.04 4.40 -12.50
CA SER A 82 5.26 4.85 -11.33
C SER A 82 6.05 5.80 -10.43
N LEU A 83 7.36 5.61 -10.30
CA LEU A 83 8.24 6.54 -9.59
C LEU A 83 8.23 7.95 -10.23
N LYS A 84 8.19 8.04 -11.56
CA LYS A 84 8.03 9.33 -12.25
C LYS A 84 6.69 9.97 -11.95
N VAL A 85 5.60 9.17 -11.92
CA VAL A 85 4.26 9.67 -11.57
C VAL A 85 4.24 10.23 -10.15
N TRP A 86 4.83 9.53 -9.18
CA TRP A 86 4.94 10.02 -7.80
C TRP A 86 5.74 11.33 -7.71
N ASN A 87 6.86 11.44 -8.42
CA ASN A 87 7.63 12.68 -8.47
C ASN A 87 6.81 13.85 -9.03
N HIS A 88 6.06 13.62 -10.11
CA HIS A 88 5.18 14.65 -10.66
C HIS A 88 4.03 14.99 -9.70
N ALA A 89 3.44 14.01 -9.03
CA ALA A 89 2.40 14.24 -8.03
C ALA A 89 2.94 15.03 -6.83
N ALA A 90 4.16 14.74 -6.37
CA ALA A 90 4.84 15.46 -5.30
C ALA A 90 5.04 16.94 -5.65
N ALA A 91 5.51 17.21 -6.88
CA ALA A 91 5.67 18.57 -7.39
C ALA A 91 4.33 19.30 -7.52
N TRP A 92 3.32 18.63 -8.08
CA TRP A 92 1.97 19.21 -8.26
C TRP A 92 1.29 19.52 -6.92
N ALA A 93 1.41 18.62 -5.94
CA ALA A 93 0.81 18.80 -4.61
C ALA A 93 1.66 19.69 -3.67
N GLY A 94 2.88 20.08 -4.07
CA GLY A 94 3.83 20.77 -3.20
C GLY A 94 4.26 19.95 -1.98
N CYS A 95 4.15 18.62 -2.03
CA CYS A 95 4.36 17.72 -0.91
C CYS A 95 5.58 16.82 -1.14
N GLN A 96 6.72 17.17 -0.53
CA GLN A 96 7.96 16.38 -0.64
C GLN A 96 7.86 15.00 0.00
N ALA A 97 6.89 14.80 0.90
CA ALA A 97 6.62 13.49 1.49
C ALA A 97 6.16 12.46 0.45
N LEU A 98 5.69 12.89 -0.73
CA LEU A 98 5.33 12.06 -1.89
C LEU A 98 6.53 11.72 -2.79
N ASN A 99 7.74 12.21 -2.48
CA ASN A 99 8.92 11.91 -3.26
C ASN A 99 9.39 10.47 -2.97
N PRO A 100 9.56 9.61 -3.99
CA PRO A 100 9.96 8.23 -3.78
C PRO A 100 11.28 8.02 -3.07
N ALA A 101 12.21 8.98 -3.16
CA ALA A 101 13.52 8.86 -2.51
C ALA A 101 13.42 8.51 -1.01
N GLY A 102 12.34 8.94 -0.33
CA GLY A 102 12.13 8.72 1.09
C GLY A 102 11.61 7.33 1.49
N TRP A 103 11.09 6.52 0.56
CA TRP A 103 10.45 5.24 0.88
C TRP A 103 10.99 4.03 0.11
N LEU A 104 12.03 4.18 -0.71
CA LEU A 104 12.66 3.08 -1.46
C LEU A 104 13.28 1.99 -0.56
N SER A 105 13.48 2.27 0.73
CA SER A 105 14.00 1.30 1.70
C SER A 105 12.95 0.31 2.22
N GLU A 106 11.67 0.55 1.94
CA GLU A 106 10.57 -0.28 2.44
C GLU A 106 10.25 -1.41 1.46
N THR A 107 9.79 -2.53 1.99
CA THR A 107 9.41 -3.71 1.19
C THR A 107 7.90 -3.99 1.21
N THR A 108 7.13 -3.15 1.93
CA THR A 108 5.68 -3.31 2.08
C THR A 108 4.96 -2.01 1.77
N SER A 109 3.80 -2.11 1.12
CA SER A 109 2.95 -0.94 0.82
C SER A 109 2.59 -0.16 2.10
N THR A 110 2.42 -0.86 3.22
CA THR A 110 2.17 -0.25 4.53
C THR A 110 3.37 0.55 5.02
N GLY A 111 4.58 0.00 4.88
CA GLY A 111 5.83 0.67 5.23
C GLY A 111 5.99 1.98 4.44
N CYS A 112 5.83 1.91 3.11
CA CYS A 112 5.87 3.10 2.26
C CYS A 112 4.85 4.15 2.71
N ALA A 113 3.58 3.76 2.90
CA ALA A 113 2.54 4.71 3.27
C ALA A 113 2.71 5.30 4.69
N ASN A 114 3.28 4.54 5.63
CA ASN A 114 3.65 5.06 6.94
C ASN A 114 4.75 6.11 6.85
N ARG A 115 5.77 5.91 6.01
CA ARG A 115 6.83 6.90 5.76
C ARG A 115 6.24 8.20 5.19
N ILE A 116 5.33 8.09 4.22
CA ILE A 116 4.62 9.25 3.64
C ILE A 116 3.89 10.01 4.73
N THR A 117 3.09 9.29 5.52
CA THR A 117 2.25 9.90 6.56
C THR A 117 3.11 10.58 7.62
N ALA A 118 4.22 9.95 8.02
CA ALA A 118 5.16 10.51 9.00
C ALA A 118 5.90 11.74 8.45
N ALA A 119 6.29 11.72 7.17
CA ALA A 119 6.96 12.85 6.53
C ALA A 119 6.01 14.03 6.21
N ALA A 120 4.71 13.75 6.04
CA ALA A 120 3.68 14.75 5.76
C ALA A 120 3.03 15.34 7.03
N ALA A 121 3.17 14.69 8.19
CA ALA A 121 2.64 15.19 9.44
C ALA A 121 3.33 16.52 9.81
N PRO A 122 2.59 17.56 10.23
CA PRO A 122 3.20 18.79 10.73
C PRO A 122 4.15 18.43 11.87
N ARG A 123 5.39 18.91 11.81
CA ARG A 123 6.28 18.89 12.98
C ARG A 123 5.72 19.90 13.97
N TYR A 124 4.83 19.46 14.84
CA TYR A 124 4.46 20.24 16.01
C TYR A 124 5.73 20.31 16.89
N HIS A 125 6.44 21.44 16.79
CA HIS A 125 7.40 21.89 17.80
C HIS A 125 6.68 22.80 18.79
#